data_AF-A0AAZ3SKY2-F1
#
_entry.id   AF-A0AAZ3SKY2-F1
#
_cell.length_a   1.000
_cell.length_b   1.000
_cell.length_c   1.000
_cell.angle_alpha   90.00
_cell.angle_beta   90.00
_cell.angle_gamma   90.00
#
_symmetry.space_group_name_H-M   'P 1'
#
loop_
_entity.id
_entity.type
_entity.pdbx_description
1 polymer ?
#
loop_
_entity_poly.entity_id
_entity_poly.type
_entity_poly.pdbx_seq_one_letter_code
_entity_poly.pdbx_strand_id
1 'polypeptide(L)'
;MARSFLFCFSSKKSLLRFCPPIPHDVRQRYVNLFVEEFLKTSVTVQDAFEKALAEEKTVYDRSINKLKYLSVAVNALKRLKNQSSVSVKGGNLQQLSECILNCFLITCNSIILLNMLWWDRCKQRTFGLSYSFSAEGDVALYDSLKEHILSEEILMENNYPLQHPEKSGSAILYREDYKKGITDPLKRICCRCGATYSVNQVGKHTRKEECNYHYGKGVEKKVPGGVETRYSCCEGVAGCPGCQVFKLHVHDAVSLDGFVSTLPRPASDKGCPGVFSVDCEMCYTTQGLELARVTVVNSSLQVIYDTFVKPDNDVIDYNTRFSGINEADVKGTSSSIRDVQETLLSFVSAETILIGYGLESDLCALKLLHGTVVDTSVSFPHRLGLPHKMTLHNLTADYLRRIIQESVGGHDSAEDAAACMELMLWKVKEDGKTKRW
;
A
#
# COMPACT_ATOMS: atom_id res chain seq x y z
N MET A 1 -30.15 -0.44 47.55
CA MET A 1 -30.22 -1.86 47.16
C MET A 1 -30.87 -1.96 45.79
N ALA A 2 -30.15 -2.43 44.78
CA ALA A 2 -30.71 -3.23 43.69
C ALA A 2 -29.53 -3.98 43.06
N ARG A 3 -29.51 -5.29 43.30
CA ARG A 3 -28.44 -6.22 42.96
C ARG A 3 -28.61 -6.75 41.53
N SER A 4 -27.46 -6.97 40.93
CA SER A 4 -27.10 -7.94 39.90
C SER A 4 -28.08 -9.08 39.64
N PHE A 5 -28.39 -9.32 38.36
CA PHE A 5 -28.69 -10.66 37.85
C PHE A 5 -27.87 -10.91 36.58
N LEU A 6 -26.81 -11.72 36.74
CA LEU A 6 -26.24 -12.51 35.65
C LEU A 6 -27.31 -13.48 35.16
N PHE A 7 -27.48 -13.60 33.85
CA PHE A 7 -28.04 -14.81 33.25
C PHE A 7 -26.95 -15.61 32.56
N CYS A 8 -26.70 -16.77 33.15
CA CYS A 8 -25.85 -17.85 32.69
C CYS A 8 -26.59 -18.64 31.61
N PHE A 9 -26.01 -18.80 30.42
CA PHE A 9 -26.41 -19.85 29.48
C PHE A 9 -25.39 -20.99 29.58
N SER A 10 -25.78 -22.04 30.29
CA SER A 10 -25.12 -23.34 30.27
C SER A 10 -25.89 -24.26 29.32
N SER A 11 -25.24 -24.72 28.27
CA SER A 11 -25.55 -26.03 27.69
C SER A 11 -24.26 -26.67 27.20
N LYS A 12 -23.95 -27.80 27.83
CA LYS A 12 -22.78 -28.64 27.57
C LYS A 12 -22.84 -29.21 26.15
N LYS A 13 -21.81 -28.91 25.34
CA LYS A 13 -21.21 -29.88 24.42
C LYS A 13 -19.70 -29.85 24.58
N SER A 14 -19.15 -31.05 24.65
CA SER A 14 -17.84 -31.47 25.10
C SER A 14 -16.69 -31.12 24.14
N LEU A 15 -15.58 -30.67 24.75
CA LEU A 15 -14.16 -30.89 24.43
C LEU A 15 -13.60 -30.50 23.04
N LEU A 16 -12.56 -29.65 23.13
CA LEU A 16 -11.40 -29.44 22.24
C LEU A 16 -11.55 -28.48 21.04
N ARG A 17 -11.20 -27.20 21.28
CA ARG A 17 -10.21 -26.40 20.51
C ARG A 17 -10.12 -24.99 21.11
N PHE A 18 -9.01 -24.67 21.77
CA PHE A 18 -8.68 -23.30 22.13
C PHE A 18 -8.25 -22.56 20.85
N CYS A 19 -9.21 -22.00 20.11
CA CYS A 19 -8.95 -20.94 19.15
C CYS A 19 -9.43 -19.63 19.78
N PRO A 20 -8.62 -18.55 19.80
CA PRO A 20 -9.06 -17.30 20.38
C PRO A 20 -10.32 -16.78 19.66
N PRO A 21 -11.30 -16.23 20.40
CA PRO A 21 -12.51 -15.67 19.80
C PRO A 21 -12.15 -14.54 18.82
N ILE A 22 -12.95 -14.39 17.76
CA ILE A 22 -12.71 -13.37 16.73
C ILE A 22 -12.81 -11.98 17.38
N PRO A 23 -11.81 -11.10 17.20
CA PRO A 23 -11.80 -9.77 17.81
C PRO A 23 -13.06 -8.94 17.47
N HIS A 24 -13.60 -8.23 18.46
CA HIS A 24 -14.86 -7.49 18.35
C HIS A 24 -14.82 -6.37 17.30
N ASP A 25 -13.69 -5.68 17.19
CA ASP A 25 -13.39 -4.66 16.18
C ASP A 25 -13.53 -5.21 14.75
N VAL A 26 -12.98 -6.40 14.49
CA VAL A 26 -13.10 -7.08 13.19
C VAL A 26 -14.56 -7.41 12.89
N ARG A 27 -15.31 -7.89 13.88
CA ARG A 27 -16.72 -8.22 13.72
C ARG A 27 -17.57 -6.98 13.46
N GLN A 28 -17.35 -5.92 14.23
CA GLN A 28 -18.06 -4.65 14.09
C GLN A 28 -17.82 -4.02 12.72
N ARG A 29 -16.62 -4.14 12.15
CA ARG A 29 -16.31 -3.66 10.80
C ARG A 29 -17.19 -4.33 9.74
N TYR A 30 -17.37 -5.65 9.81
CA TYR A 30 -18.23 -6.37 8.87
C TYR A 30 -19.72 -6.11 9.10
N VAL A 31 -20.16 -5.91 10.34
CA VAL A 31 -21.53 -5.41 10.61
C VAL A 31 -21.76 -4.10 9.87
N ASN A 32 -20.86 -3.12 9.99
CA ASN A 32 -21.00 -1.83 9.33
C ASN A 32 -21.08 -1.97 7.79
N LEU A 33 -20.22 -2.82 7.20
CA LEU A 33 -20.27 -3.11 5.75
C LEU A 33 -21.57 -3.80 5.33
N PHE A 34 -22.11 -4.70 6.13
CA PHE A 34 -23.41 -5.32 5.86
C PHE A 34 -24.55 -4.32 5.99
N VAL A 35 -24.50 -3.40 6.96
CA VAL A 35 -25.48 -2.32 7.11
C VAL A 35 -25.50 -1.45 5.85
N GLU A 36 -24.34 -1.05 5.33
CA GLU A 36 -24.24 -0.26 4.10
C GLU A 36 -24.88 -0.95 2.90
N GLU A 37 -24.72 -2.27 2.76
CA GLU A 37 -25.35 -3.02 1.68
C GLU A 37 -26.85 -3.19 1.88
N PHE A 38 -27.31 -3.49 3.10
CA PHE A 38 -28.75 -3.64 3.37
C PHE A 38 -29.51 -2.32 3.28
N LEU A 39 -28.88 -1.18 3.61
CA LEU A 39 -29.47 0.16 3.44
C LEU A 39 -29.84 0.46 1.99
N LYS A 40 -29.22 -0.18 0.99
CA LYS A 40 -29.56 0.00 -0.43
C LYS A 40 -30.91 -0.63 -0.80
N THR A 41 -31.38 -1.60 -0.01
CA THR A 41 -32.57 -2.40 -0.30
C THR A 41 -33.66 -2.29 0.76
N SER A 42 -33.32 -1.88 1.98
CA SER A 42 -34.24 -1.81 3.12
C SER A 42 -34.94 -0.44 3.20
N VAL A 43 -36.19 -0.46 3.66
CA VAL A 43 -37.04 0.74 3.78
C VAL A 43 -36.69 1.56 5.02
N THR A 44 -36.11 0.95 6.06
CA THR A 44 -35.73 1.62 7.30
C THR A 44 -34.31 1.25 7.73
N VAL A 45 -33.66 2.17 8.45
CA VAL A 45 -32.31 1.98 9.00
C VAL A 45 -32.29 0.85 10.04
N GLN A 46 -33.34 0.74 10.85
CA GLN A 46 -33.45 -0.30 11.87
C GLN A 46 -33.52 -1.71 11.26
N ASP A 47 -34.30 -1.87 10.18
CA ASP A 47 -34.40 -3.15 9.46
C ASP A 47 -33.06 -3.53 8.79
N ALA A 48 -32.33 -2.57 8.21
CA ALA A 48 -31.00 -2.81 7.67
C ALA A 48 -29.99 -3.24 8.75
N PHE A 49 -30.06 -2.64 9.94
CA PHE A 49 -29.21 -2.98 11.07
C PHE A 49 -29.49 -4.38 11.62
N GLU A 50 -30.76 -4.74 11.78
CA GLU A 50 -31.15 -6.07 12.24
C GLU A 50 -30.75 -7.17 11.25
N LYS A 51 -30.93 -6.92 9.94
CA LYS A 51 -30.45 -7.83 8.88
C LYS A 51 -28.93 -7.98 8.88
N ALA A 52 -28.20 -6.88 9.06
CA ALA A 52 -26.74 -6.91 9.15
C ALA A 52 -26.22 -7.72 10.35
N LEU A 53 -26.86 -7.56 11.51
CA LEU A 53 -26.54 -8.34 12.71
C LEU A 53 -26.87 -9.83 12.54
N ALA A 54 -28.01 -10.15 11.91
CA ALA A 54 -28.37 -11.52 11.60
C ALA A 54 -27.35 -12.17 10.64
N GLU A 55 -26.95 -11.46 9.59
CA GLU A 55 -25.95 -11.93 8.63
C GLU A 55 -24.59 -12.15 9.30
N GLU A 56 -24.11 -11.19 10.12
CA GLU A 56 -22.84 -11.34 10.85
C GLU A 56 -22.85 -12.54 11.78
N LYS A 57 -23.97 -12.78 12.49
CA LYS A 57 -24.13 -13.95 13.34
C LYS A 57 -23.98 -15.26 12.54
N THR A 58 -24.57 -15.35 11.35
CA THR A 58 -24.39 -16.54 10.50
C THR A 58 -22.94 -16.72 10.02
N VAL A 59 -22.23 -15.63 9.74
CA VAL A 59 -20.82 -15.65 9.38
C VAL A 59 -19.96 -16.10 10.56
N TYR A 60 -20.24 -15.59 11.75
CA TYR A 60 -19.55 -15.95 12.99
C TYR A 60 -19.75 -17.43 13.33
N ASP A 61 -20.98 -17.94 13.31
CA ASP A 61 -21.30 -19.33 13.65
C ASP A 61 -20.67 -20.34 12.67
N ARG A 62 -20.39 -19.94 11.42
CA ARG A 62 -19.72 -20.77 10.40
C ARG A 62 -18.19 -20.71 10.48
N SER A 63 -17.63 -19.92 11.39
CA SER A 63 -16.21 -19.58 11.41
C SER A 63 -15.52 -20.15 12.65
N ILE A 64 -14.57 -21.04 12.40
CA ILE A 64 -13.79 -21.70 13.45
C ILE A 64 -12.56 -20.89 13.89
N ASN A 65 -12.15 -19.86 13.12
CA ASN A 65 -11.02 -18.98 13.39
C ASN A 65 -11.14 -17.67 12.58
N LYS A 66 -10.26 -16.69 12.87
CA LYS A 66 -10.25 -15.36 12.22
C LYS A 66 -10.12 -15.44 10.69
N LEU A 67 -9.24 -16.29 10.16
CA LEU A 67 -9.03 -16.41 8.70
C LEU A 67 -10.29 -16.93 7.99
N LYS A 68 -10.98 -17.91 8.60
CA LYS A 68 -12.23 -18.43 8.07
C LYS A 68 -13.34 -17.38 8.15
N TYR A 69 -13.39 -16.62 9.23
CA TYR A 69 -14.33 -15.50 9.38
C TYR A 69 -14.18 -14.48 8.27
N LEU A 70 -12.95 -14.01 8.00
CA LEU A 70 -12.69 -13.05 6.92
C LEU A 70 -13.14 -13.59 5.56
N SER A 71 -12.80 -14.85 5.24
CA SER A 71 -13.20 -15.48 3.98
C SER A 71 -14.72 -15.59 3.83
N VAL A 72 -15.42 -16.04 4.88
CA VAL A 72 -16.89 -16.21 4.86
C VAL A 72 -17.60 -14.86 4.82
N ALA A 73 -17.10 -13.86 5.55
CA ALA A 73 -17.64 -12.51 5.60
C ALA A 73 -17.53 -11.80 4.23
N VAL A 74 -16.37 -11.92 3.57
CA VAL A 74 -16.16 -11.36 2.22
C VAL A 74 -17.11 -12.01 1.21
N ASN A 75 -17.30 -13.32 1.28
CA ASN A 75 -18.22 -14.02 0.39
C ASN A 75 -19.68 -13.64 0.65
N ALA A 76 -20.06 -13.39 1.91
CA ALA A 76 -21.36 -12.83 2.27
C ALA A 76 -21.55 -11.42 1.68
N LEU A 77 -20.55 -10.55 1.83
CA LEU A 77 -20.61 -9.19 1.30
C LEU A 77 -20.71 -9.17 -0.23
N LYS A 78 -19.95 -10.03 -0.92
CA LYS A 78 -20.06 -10.19 -2.39
C LYS A 78 -21.45 -10.66 -2.81
N ARG A 79 -22.04 -11.60 -2.08
CA ARG A 79 -23.42 -12.06 -2.33
C ARG A 79 -24.41 -10.91 -2.19
N LEU A 80 -24.30 -10.11 -1.14
CA LEU A 80 -25.18 -8.95 -0.91
C LEU A 80 -25.04 -7.92 -2.03
N LYS A 81 -23.80 -7.55 -2.40
CA LYS A 81 -23.53 -6.62 -3.51
C LYS A 81 -24.12 -7.07 -4.84
N ASN A 82 -24.09 -8.38 -5.12
CA ASN A 82 -24.67 -8.95 -6.34
C ASN A 82 -26.20 -9.03 -6.31
N GLN A 83 -26.83 -9.04 -5.13
CA GLN A 83 -28.30 -8.95 -5.03
C GLN A 83 -28.78 -7.52 -5.32
N SER A 84 -27.99 -6.50 -4.91
CA SER A 84 -28.29 -5.09 -5.16
C SER A 84 -28.20 -4.69 -6.64
N SER A 85 -27.34 -5.34 -7.43
CA SER A 85 -27.14 -5.03 -8.86
C SER A 85 -28.25 -5.56 -9.77
N VAL A 86 -29.03 -6.55 -9.31
CA VAL A 86 -30.13 -7.15 -10.07
C VAL A 86 -31.44 -6.37 -9.88
N SER A 87 -31.59 -5.62 -8.78
CA SER A 87 -32.84 -4.93 -8.44
C SER A 87 -33.09 -3.60 -9.17
N VAL A 88 -32.14 -3.09 -9.98
CA VAL A 88 -32.22 -1.75 -10.62
C VAL A 88 -32.71 -1.81 -12.09
N LYS A 89 -33.12 -2.97 -12.61
CA LYS A 89 -33.72 -3.08 -13.95
C LYS A 89 -35.22 -3.41 -13.87
N GLY A 90 -36.05 -2.39 -13.66
CA GLY A 90 -37.49 -2.50 -13.93
C GLY A 90 -38.36 -1.43 -13.27
N GLY A 91 -38.78 -0.41 -14.05
CA GLY A 91 -39.97 0.40 -13.77
C GLY A 91 -39.78 1.92 -13.82
N ASN A 92 -40.24 2.55 -14.91
CA ASN A 92 -40.58 3.98 -14.95
C ASN A 92 -41.96 4.19 -14.31
N LEU A 93 -42.12 5.17 -13.41
CA LEU A 93 -43.34 5.99 -13.36
C LEU A 93 -43.09 7.29 -12.57
N GLN A 94 -43.32 8.39 -13.28
CA GLN A 94 -43.47 9.73 -12.74
C GLN A 94 -44.70 9.82 -11.81
N GLN A 95 -44.63 10.78 -10.90
CA GLN A 95 -45.76 11.52 -10.34
C GLN A 95 -46.48 10.92 -9.12
N LEU A 96 -46.02 11.32 -7.93
CA LEU A 96 -46.88 11.71 -6.82
C LEU A 96 -46.23 12.90 -6.10
N SER A 97 -46.88 14.05 -6.22
CA SER A 97 -46.48 15.36 -5.72
C SER A 97 -46.79 15.55 -4.24
N GLU A 98 -46.06 16.49 -3.63
CA GLU A 98 -46.48 17.30 -2.48
C GLU A 98 -46.81 16.57 -1.18
N CYS A 99 -45.78 15.97 -0.57
CA CYS A 99 -45.61 15.95 0.90
C CYS A 99 -44.14 15.79 1.35
N ILE A 100 -43.16 15.80 0.43
CA ILE A 100 -41.75 15.49 0.74
C ILE A 100 -40.84 16.72 0.71
N LEU A 101 -41.36 17.92 0.40
CA LEU A 101 -40.53 19.13 0.31
C LEU A 101 -40.35 19.90 1.63
N ASN A 102 -40.89 19.44 2.76
CA ASN A 102 -40.72 20.12 4.06
C ASN A 102 -40.14 19.27 5.20
N CYS A 103 -39.61 18.08 4.90
CA CYS A 103 -38.73 17.34 5.82
C CYS A 103 -37.33 17.08 5.27
N PHE A 104 -36.98 17.67 4.12
CA PHE A 104 -35.69 17.49 3.45
C PHE A 104 -34.60 18.49 3.85
N LEU A 105 -34.81 19.27 4.92
CA LEU A 105 -33.83 20.25 5.40
C LEU A 105 -33.35 20.02 6.84
N ILE A 106 -33.70 18.92 7.49
CA ILE A 106 -33.13 18.58 8.80
C ILE A 106 -32.83 17.07 8.82
N THR A 107 -31.54 16.73 8.89
CA THR A 107 -30.92 15.37 9.04
C THR A 107 -30.51 14.55 7.81
N CYS A 108 -30.15 15.16 6.68
CA CYS A 108 -29.36 14.49 5.62
C CYS A 108 -28.05 15.24 5.30
N ASN A 109 -27.33 15.66 6.35
CA ASN A 109 -25.99 16.26 6.21
C ASN A 109 -24.91 15.54 7.05
N SER A 110 -25.15 14.31 7.50
CA SER A 110 -24.25 13.67 8.48
C SER A 110 -23.40 12.51 7.94
N ILE A 111 -23.53 12.05 6.69
CA ILE A 111 -22.80 10.83 6.24
C ILE A 111 -21.81 11.08 5.09
N ILE A 112 -22.03 12.07 4.22
CA ILE A 112 -20.98 12.52 3.27
C ILE A 112 -19.91 13.33 4.02
N LEU A 113 -20.31 14.02 5.10
CA LEU A 113 -19.38 14.59 6.05
C LEU A 113 -18.70 13.55 6.93
N LEU A 114 -19.20 12.31 7.12
CA LEU A 114 -18.51 11.34 7.99
C LEU A 114 -17.37 10.58 7.32
N ASN A 115 -17.31 10.45 6.00
CA ASN A 115 -16.09 9.91 5.35
C ASN A 115 -15.00 10.98 5.17
N MET A 116 -15.39 12.24 4.98
CA MET A 116 -14.46 13.38 5.09
C MET A 116 -14.04 13.62 6.55
N LEU A 117 -14.96 13.47 7.52
CA LEU A 117 -14.68 13.62 8.95
C LEU A 117 -14.14 12.35 9.62
N TRP A 118 -14.11 11.15 9.04
CA TRP A 118 -13.37 10.02 9.65
C TRP A 118 -11.88 10.13 9.32
N TRP A 119 -11.57 10.60 8.10
CA TRP A 119 -10.23 11.03 7.72
C TRP A 119 -9.77 12.24 8.56
N ASP A 120 -10.64 13.22 8.82
CA ASP A 120 -10.32 14.38 9.69
C ASP A 120 -10.45 14.13 11.22
N ARG A 121 -11.25 13.16 11.69
CA ARG A 121 -11.44 12.87 13.14
C ARG A 121 -10.44 11.85 13.67
N CYS A 122 -9.84 11.02 12.82
CA CYS A 122 -8.61 10.28 13.15
C CYS A 122 -7.39 11.22 13.26
N LYS A 123 -7.42 12.39 12.61
CA LYS A 123 -6.42 13.46 12.82
C LYS A 123 -6.42 13.95 14.28
N GLN A 124 -7.58 14.07 14.93
CA GLN A 124 -7.71 14.77 16.22
C GLN A 124 -7.56 13.94 17.49
N ARG A 125 -7.56 12.60 17.43
CA ARG A 125 -7.50 11.76 18.64
C ARG A 125 -6.14 11.14 18.94
N THR A 126 -5.19 11.25 18.02
CA THR A 126 -3.79 10.84 18.23
C THR A 126 -2.78 11.97 18.03
N PHE A 127 -3.13 13.06 17.34
CA PHE A 127 -2.34 14.30 17.28
C PHE A 127 -3.29 15.51 17.32
N GLY A 128 -3.51 16.09 18.50
CA GLY A 128 -4.28 17.34 18.60
C GLY A 128 -3.50 18.51 17.98
N LEU A 129 -3.59 18.73 16.67
CA LEU A 129 -3.17 19.97 16.01
C LEU A 129 -3.70 20.04 14.57
N SER A 130 -4.56 21.02 14.28
CA SER A 130 -4.85 21.47 12.93
C SER A 130 -3.62 22.19 12.37
N TYR A 131 -2.77 21.48 11.64
CA TYR A 131 -1.72 22.13 10.86
C TYR A 131 -2.38 22.76 9.62
N SER A 132 -2.55 24.08 9.66
CA SER A 132 -2.75 24.88 8.46
C SER A 132 -1.36 25.30 7.98
N PHE A 133 -0.84 24.66 6.95
CA PHE A 133 0.42 25.06 6.34
C PHE A 133 0.14 26.25 5.41
N SER A 134 0.67 27.41 5.77
CA SER A 134 0.88 28.54 4.85
C SER A 134 2.18 28.30 4.07
N ALA A 135 2.43 29.07 3.01
CA ALA A 135 3.69 29.02 2.26
C ALA A 135 4.95 29.20 3.14
N GLU A 136 4.81 29.85 4.31
CA GLU A 136 5.88 29.99 5.31
C GLU A 136 6.18 28.69 6.06
N GLY A 137 5.15 27.85 6.29
CA GLY A 137 5.30 26.55 6.94
C GLY A 137 6.12 25.59 6.08
N ASP A 138 5.91 25.58 4.77
CA ASP A 138 6.62 24.68 3.85
C ASP A 138 8.12 24.98 3.79
N VAL A 139 8.52 26.25 3.92
CA VAL A 139 9.93 26.66 4.00
C VAL A 139 10.57 26.12 5.28
N ALA A 140 9.91 26.28 6.42
CA ALA A 140 10.43 25.80 7.70
C ALA A 140 10.55 24.27 7.74
N LEU A 141 9.59 23.56 7.15
CA LEU A 141 9.66 22.11 6.99
C LEU A 141 10.83 21.70 6.09
N TYR A 142 10.95 22.33 4.92
CA TYR A 142 12.03 22.08 3.98
C TYR A 142 13.40 22.25 4.63
N ASP A 143 13.61 23.37 5.35
CA ASP A 143 14.87 23.63 6.05
C ASP A 143 15.16 22.61 7.15
N SER A 144 14.14 22.16 7.87
CA SER A 144 14.29 21.13 8.90
C SER A 144 14.64 19.76 8.31
N LEU A 145 14.15 19.45 7.11
CA LEU A 145 14.40 18.18 6.43
C LEU A 145 15.77 18.10 5.77
N LYS A 146 16.47 19.22 5.57
CA LYS A 146 17.81 19.22 4.96
C LYS A 146 18.81 18.33 5.68
N GLU A 147 18.70 18.25 7.01
CA GLU A 147 19.57 17.40 7.84
C GLU A 147 19.29 15.89 7.66
N HIS A 148 18.18 15.53 7.01
CA HIS A 148 17.80 14.14 6.74
C HIS A 148 18.02 13.73 5.27
N ILE A 149 18.47 14.66 4.41
CA ILE A 149 18.80 14.33 3.02
C ILE A 149 19.96 13.34 3.02
N LEU A 150 19.82 12.27 2.23
CA LEU A 150 20.86 11.25 2.11
C LEU A 150 22.11 11.84 1.43
N SER A 151 23.29 11.53 1.97
CA SER A 151 24.54 11.84 1.30
C SER A 151 24.73 10.97 0.05
N GLU A 152 25.57 11.42 -0.89
CA GLU A 152 25.91 10.65 -2.08
C GLU A 152 26.46 9.25 -1.75
N GLU A 153 27.26 9.15 -0.69
CA GLU A 153 27.78 7.88 -0.17
C GLU A 153 26.64 6.94 0.25
N ILE A 154 25.65 7.45 1.00
CA ILE A 154 24.50 6.64 1.45
C ILE A 154 23.62 6.24 0.26
N LEU A 155 23.45 7.13 -0.73
CA LEU A 155 22.73 6.80 -1.97
C LEU A 155 23.42 5.65 -2.72
N MET A 156 24.75 5.70 -2.89
CA MET A 156 25.53 4.62 -3.50
C MET A 156 25.41 3.31 -2.70
N GLU A 157 25.57 3.37 -1.37
CA GLU A 157 25.47 2.21 -0.50
C GLU A 157 24.08 1.56 -0.55
N ASN A 158 23.02 2.35 -0.69
CA ASN A 158 21.64 1.87 -0.80
C ASN A 158 21.17 1.65 -2.24
N ASN A 159 22.10 1.65 -3.20
CA ASN A 159 21.85 1.28 -4.60
C ASN A 159 20.81 2.17 -5.31
N TYR A 160 20.81 3.47 -4.98
CA TYR A 160 20.04 4.46 -5.72
C TYR A 160 20.57 4.62 -7.14
N PRO A 161 19.71 4.89 -8.14
CA PRO A 161 20.15 5.11 -9.51
C PRO A 161 20.93 6.42 -9.63
N LEU A 162 22.18 6.33 -10.08
CA LEU A 162 23.04 7.48 -10.36
C LEU A 162 23.31 7.61 -11.86
N GLN A 163 23.65 8.82 -12.31
CA GLN A 163 23.95 9.08 -13.71
C GLN A 163 25.13 8.23 -14.18
N HIS A 164 24.96 7.48 -15.27
CA HIS A 164 26.07 6.76 -15.88
C HIS A 164 27.11 7.77 -16.44
N PRO A 165 28.41 7.65 -16.11
CA PRO A 165 29.43 8.63 -16.53
C PRO A 165 29.57 8.80 -18.04
N GLU A 166 29.41 7.70 -18.78
CA GLU A 166 29.67 7.65 -20.23
C GLU A 166 28.39 7.57 -21.10
N LYS A 167 27.21 7.39 -20.49
CA LYS A 167 25.97 7.11 -21.22
C LYS A 167 24.84 7.99 -20.71
N SER A 168 24.59 9.08 -21.43
CA SER A 168 23.47 9.96 -21.15
C SER A 168 22.14 9.20 -21.28
N GLY A 169 21.19 9.47 -20.38
CA GLY A 169 19.91 8.78 -20.33
C GLY A 169 19.96 7.36 -19.75
N SER A 170 21.07 6.97 -19.15
CA SER A 170 21.23 5.69 -18.47
C SER A 170 21.70 5.86 -17.02
N ALA A 171 21.27 4.93 -16.17
CA ALA A 171 21.67 4.86 -14.78
C ALA A 171 22.77 3.82 -14.56
N ILE A 172 23.53 3.98 -13.47
CA ILE A 172 24.40 2.96 -12.90
C ILE A 172 23.93 2.63 -11.48
N LEU A 173 24.02 1.34 -11.14
CA LEU A 173 23.73 0.80 -9.81
C LEU A 173 25.02 0.18 -9.27
N TYR A 174 25.40 0.52 -8.03
CA TYR A 174 26.72 0.16 -7.47
C TYR A 174 26.73 -1.21 -6.78
N ARG A 175 25.57 -1.78 -6.46
CA ARG A 175 25.47 -3.11 -5.86
C ARG A 175 25.17 -4.17 -6.93
N GLU A 176 26.10 -5.10 -7.14
CA GLU A 176 26.04 -6.13 -8.20
C GLU A 176 25.11 -7.32 -7.88
N ASP A 177 24.14 -7.17 -6.98
CA ASP A 177 23.28 -8.27 -6.52
C ASP A 177 22.39 -8.85 -7.65
N TYR A 178 22.20 -8.09 -8.74
CA TYR A 178 21.45 -8.50 -9.94
C TYR A 178 22.25 -9.38 -10.90
N LYS A 179 23.58 -9.45 -10.79
CA LYS A 179 24.42 -10.33 -11.61
C LYS A 179 24.60 -11.69 -10.95
N LYS A 180 23.51 -12.36 -10.56
CA LYS A 180 23.56 -13.79 -10.26
C LYS A 180 23.78 -14.57 -11.56
N GLY A 181 25.04 -14.66 -11.99
CA GLY A 181 25.65 -15.84 -12.59
C GLY A 181 24.98 -16.52 -13.79
N ILE A 182 24.19 -15.81 -14.60
CA ILE A 182 23.69 -16.36 -15.87
C ILE A 182 24.42 -15.67 -17.02
N THR A 183 25.31 -16.43 -17.67
CA THR A 183 26.02 -16.00 -18.88
C THR A 183 25.16 -16.08 -20.14
N ASP A 184 24.05 -16.82 -20.08
CA ASP A 184 23.15 -17.05 -21.20
C ASP A 184 22.05 -15.97 -21.28
N PRO A 185 22.04 -15.12 -22.33
CA PRO A 185 21.06 -14.04 -22.48
C PRO A 185 19.62 -14.56 -22.66
N LEU A 186 19.42 -15.86 -22.88
CA LEU A 186 18.12 -16.51 -23.01
C LEU A 186 17.68 -17.22 -21.73
N LYS A 187 18.40 -17.07 -20.62
CA LYS A 187 18.02 -17.61 -19.31
C LYS A 187 17.82 -16.51 -18.27
N ARG A 188 16.91 -16.76 -17.34
CA ARG A 188 16.60 -15.86 -16.21
C ARG A 188 16.42 -16.69 -14.95
N ILE A 189 16.69 -16.10 -13.78
CA ILE A 189 16.35 -16.69 -12.47
C ILE A 189 15.05 -16.06 -11.98
N CYS A 190 14.12 -16.90 -11.53
CA CYS A 190 12.88 -16.45 -10.95
C CYS A 190 13.13 -15.80 -9.57
N CYS A 191 12.73 -14.55 -9.36
CA CYS A 191 12.91 -13.87 -8.07
C CYS A 191 12.02 -14.46 -6.95
N ARG A 192 10.96 -15.20 -7.31
CA ARG A 192 10.01 -15.81 -6.34
C ARG A 192 10.46 -17.18 -5.84
N CYS A 193 10.89 -18.05 -6.74
CA CYS A 193 11.21 -19.45 -6.42
C CYS A 193 12.67 -19.84 -6.66
N GLY A 194 13.49 -18.95 -7.23
CA GLY A 194 14.90 -19.22 -7.54
C GLY A 194 15.15 -20.13 -8.74
N ALA A 195 14.10 -20.68 -9.37
CA ALA A 195 14.25 -21.55 -10.53
C ALA A 195 14.78 -20.78 -11.76
N THR A 196 15.66 -21.42 -12.53
CA THR A 196 16.11 -20.89 -13.82
C THR A 196 15.11 -21.28 -14.90
N TYR A 197 14.70 -20.32 -15.73
CA TYR A 197 13.77 -20.52 -16.84
C TYR A 197 14.30 -19.89 -18.13
N SER A 198 13.78 -20.37 -19.27
CA SER A 198 14.23 -19.94 -20.60
C SER A 198 13.27 -18.92 -21.23
N VAL A 199 13.85 -17.91 -21.87
CA VAL A 199 13.15 -16.85 -22.60
C VAL A 199 13.67 -16.76 -24.03
N ASN A 200 12.87 -16.19 -24.94
CA ASN A 200 13.31 -15.87 -26.29
C ASN A 200 14.08 -14.54 -26.30
N GLN A 201 14.51 -14.10 -27.49
CA GLN A 201 15.24 -12.84 -27.67
C GLN A 201 14.46 -11.58 -27.24
N VAL A 202 13.12 -11.67 -27.15
CA VAL A 202 12.21 -10.58 -26.74
C VAL A 202 11.81 -10.72 -25.26
N GLY A 203 12.41 -11.66 -24.52
CA GLY A 203 12.11 -11.88 -23.10
C GLY A 203 10.86 -12.71 -22.81
N LYS A 204 10.15 -13.22 -23.84
CA LYS A 204 8.97 -14.07 -23.64
C LYS A 204 9.38 -15.49 -23.28
N HIS A 205 8.66 -16.12 -22.36
CA HIS A 205 8.89 -17.52 -21.97
C HIS A 205 8.79 -18.46 -23.17
N THR A 206 9.76 -19.35 -23.33
CA THR A 206 9.72 -20.38 -24.37
C THR A 206 8.84 -21.56 -23.99
N ARG A 207 8.63 -21.76 -22.68
CA ARG A 207 7.80 -22.83 -22.10
C ARG A 207 6.90 -22.26 -21.01
N LYS A 208 5.72 -22.84 -20.86
CA LYS A 208 4.82 -22.54 -19.75
C LYS A 208 5.16 -23.47 -18.59
N GLU A 209 5.88 -22.94 -17.61
CA GLU A 209 6.31 -23.65 -16.41
C GLU A 209 5.70 -22.95 -15.19
N GLU A 210 5.03 -23.72 -14.34
CA GLU A 210 4.37 -23.18 -13.14
C GLU A 210 5.40 -22.83 -12.06
N CYS A 211 5.32 -21.60 -11.57
CA CYS A 211 6.12 -21.11 -10.46
C CYS A 211 5.45 -21.46 -9.13
N ASN A 212 6.05 -22.37 -8.38
CA ASN A 212 5.66 -22.70 -7.01
C ASN A 212 6.53 -21.92 -6.03
N TYR A 213 5.95 -21.02 -5.24
CA TYR A 213 6.72 -20.12 -4.36
C TYR A 213 6.01 -19.80 -3.04
N HIS A 214 6.79 -19.29 -2.09
CA HIS A 214 6.30 -18.66 -0.87
C HIS A 214 6.46 -17.16 -1.01
N TYR A 215 5.38 -16.40 -0.84
CA TYR A 215 5.47 -14.93 -0.86
C TYR A 215 5.92 -14.36 0.49
N GLY A 216 5.74 -15.13 1.57
CA GLY A 216 6.15 -14.74 2.92
C GLY A 216 7.61 -15.05 3.19
N LYS A 217 8.26 -14.20 3.99
CA LYS A 217 9.64 -14.43 4.45
C LYS A 217 9.68 -15.56 5.47
N GLY A 218 10.81 -16.28 5.52
CA GLY A 218 11.09 -17.21 6.61
C GLY A 218 11.29 -16.44 7.92
N VAL A 219 10.52 -16.79 8.95
CA VAL A 219 10.60 -16.19 10.29
C VAL A 219 10.99 -17.28 11.27
N GLU A 220 12.05 -17.03 12.02
CA GLU A 220 12.47 -17.91 13.12
C GLU A 220 11.48 -17.84 14.27
N LYS A 221 10.98 -19.01 14.69
CA LYS A 221 10.08 -19.15 15.83
C LYS A 221 10.69 -20.12 16.84
N LYS A 222 10.59 -19.76 18.12
CA LYS A 222 10.93 -20.67 19.23
C LYS A 222 9.86 -21.75 19.33
N VAL A 223 10.27 -23.00 19.26
CA VAL A 223 9.40 -24.18 19.38
C VAL A 223 9.93 -25.10 20.48
N PRO A 224 9.12 -25.99 21.07
CA PRO A 224 9.63 -26.99 22.00
C PRO A 224 10.73 -27.82 21.34
N GLY A 225 11.96 -27.73 21.85
CA GLY A 225 13.12 -28.44 21.29
C GLY A 225 14.04 -27.62 20.39
N GLY A 226 13.81 -26.31 20.17
CA GLY A 226 14.77 -25.46 19.48
C GLY A 226 14.15 -24.23 18.80
N VAL A 227 14.75 -23.84 17.67
CA VAL A 227 14.29 -22.76 16.80
C VAL A 227 13.99 -23.36 15.45
N GLU A 228 12.82 -23.04 14.90
CA GLU A 228 12.39 -23.51 13.59
C GLU A 228 12.05 -22.29 12.73
N THR A 229 12.54 -22.29 11.48
CA THR A 229 12.19 -21.25 10.51
C THR A 229 10.91 -21.63 9.78
N ARG A 230 9.89 -20.77 9.86
CA ARG A 230 8.59 -20.98 9.21
C ARG A 230 8.24 -19.80 8.31
N TYR A 231 7.67 -20.08 7.14
CA TYR A 231 7.25 -19.01 6.21
C TYR A 231 6.03 -18.26 6.74
N SER A 232 6.08 -16.93 6.75
CA SER A 232 4.97 -16.10 7.25
C SER A 232 3.68 -16.21 6.43
N CYS A 233 3.74 -16.72 5.20
CA CYS A 233 2.57 -16.88 4.33
C CYS A 233 1.70 -18.09 4.66
N CYS A 234 2.30 -19.20 5.13
CA CYS A 234 1.59 -20.47 5.30
C CYS A 234 1.97 -21.24 6.57
N GLU A 235 2.92 -20.72 7.37
CA GLU A 235 3.50 -21.39 8.54
C GLU A 235 4.21 -22.72 8.22
N GLY A 236 4.45 -22.98 6.93
CA GLY A 236 5.23 -24.11 6.44
C GLY A 236 6.69 -24.00 6.86
N VAL A 237 7.32 -25.14 7.13
CA VAL A 237 8.72 -25.23 7.54
C VAL A 237 9.64 -24.85 6.37
N ALA A 238 10.78 -24.22 6.66
CA ALA A 238 11.79 -23.92 5.65
C ALA A 238 12.13 -25.16 4.79
N GLY A 239 12.15 -24.99 3.47
CA GLY A 239 12.38 -26.06 2.50
C GLY A 239 11.12 -26.80 2.01
N CYS A 240 9.94 -26.53 2.57
CA CYS A 240 8.70 -27.08 2.01
C CYS A 240 8.36 -26.45 0.64
N PRO A 241 7.65 -27.18 -0.26
CA PRO A 241 7.19 -26.63 -1.53
C PRO A 241 6.39 -25.32 -1.36
N GLY A 242 6.47 -24.45 -2.37
CA GLY A 242 5.75 -23.17 -2.38
C GLY A 242 4.26 -23.31 -2.09
N CYS A 243 3.72 -22.43 -1.25
CA CYS A 243 2.29 -22.41 -0.93
C CYS A 243 1.42 -21.63 -1.94
N GLN A 244 2.04 -21.00 -2.94
CA GLN A 244 1.36 -20.35 -4.05
C GLN A 244 1.87 -20.92 -5.37
N VAL A 245 0.99 -20.95 -6.36
CA VAL A 245 1.29 -21.37 -7.73
C VAL A 245 0.94 -20.23 -8.66
N PHE A 246 1.86 -19.89 -9.56
CA PHE A 246 1.63 -18.93 -10.62
C PHE A 246 2.03 -19.52 -11.98
N LYS A 247 1.40 -19.06 -13.07
CA LYS A 247 1.50 -19.72 -14.38
C LYS A 247 2.87 -19.61 -15.04
N LEU A 248 3.66 -18.60 -14.64
CA LEU A 248 4.94 -18.26 -15.26
C LEU A 248 5.94 -17.81 -14.19
N HIS A 249 7.23 -17.89 -14.51
CA HIS A 249 8.29 -17.33 -13.67
C HIS A 249 8.47 -15.83 -13.96
N VAL A 250 8.93 -15.06 -12.97
CA VAL A 250 9.17 -13.60 -13.08
C VAL A 250 10.54 -13.23 -12.56
N HIS A 251 11.13 -12.15 -13.05
CA HIS A 251 12.39 -11.60 -12.54
C HIS A 251 12.24 -10.12 -12.18
N ASP A 252 13.10 -9.64 -11.30
CA ASP A 252 13.08 -8.29 -10.71
C ASP A 252 14.09 -7.33 -11.36
N ALA A 253 14.75 -7.75 -12.44
CA ALA A 253 15.62 -6.85 -13.20
C ALA A 253 14.85 -5.59 -13.64
N VAL A 254 15.55 -4.45 -13.63
CA VAL A 254 15.05 -3.17 -14.11
C VAL A 254 15.97 -2.70 -15.25
N SER A 255 15.38 -2.16 -16.31
CA SER A 255 16.14 -1.55 -17.40
C SER A 255 16.86 -0.29 -16.92
N LEU A 256 18.17 -0.21 -17.09
CA LEU A 256 18.99 0.96 -16.74
C LEU A 256 19.01 2.06 -17.82
N ASP A 257 18.19 1.93 -18.85
CA ASP A 257 18.04 2.89 -19.94
C ASP A 257 16.71 3.65 -19.87
N GLY A 258 16.72 4.89 -20.37
CA GLY A 258 15.55 5.78 -20.41
C GLY A 258 15.39 6.63 -19.14
N PHE A 259 16.49 6.87 -18.42
CA PHE A 259 16.51 7.70 -17.23
C PHE A 259 16.52 9.19 -17.59
N VAL A 260 15.78 9.99 -16.84
CA VAL A 260 15.79 11.44 -16.93
C VAL A 260 16.28 12.05 -15.63
N SER A 261 17.02 13.15 -15.71
CA SER A 261 17.54 13.84 -14.53
C SER A 261 16.66 15.04 -14.17
N THR A 262 16.41 15.19 -12.87
CA THR A 262 15.82 16.44 -12.36
C THR A 262 16.74 17.63 -12.64
N LEU A 263 16.14 18.77 -12.98
CA LEU A 263 16.89 19.97 -13.37
C LEU A 263 16.92 20.98 -12.20
N PRO A 264 18.03 21.72 -12.03
CA PRO A 264 18.08 22.82 -11.07
C PRO A 264 17.02 23.87 -11.36
N ARG A 265 16.49 24.50 -10.32
CA ARG A 265 15.54 25.60 -10.49
C ARG A 265 16.20 26.81 -11.17
N PRO A 266 15.43 27.60 -11.93
CA PRO A 266 15.92 28.88 -12.46
C PRO A 266 16.38 29.79 -11.31
N ALA A 267 17.54 30.44 -11.45
CA ALA A 267 18.12 31.30 -10.40
C ALA A 267 17.21 32.48 -9.98
N SER A 268 16.22 32.83 -10.79
CA SER A 268 15.20 33.85 -10.49
C SER A 268 14.15 33.39 -9.48
N ASP A 269 13.98 32.08 -9.32
CA ASP A 269 12.95 31.49 -8.49
C ASP A 269 13.45 31.34 -7.04
N LYS A 270 12.96 32.22 -6.16
CA LYS A 270 13.28 32.25 -4.74
C LYS A 270 12.26 31.52 -3.87
N GLY A 271 11.27 30.84 -4.46
CA GLY A 271 10.27 30.09 -3.71
C GLY A 271 10.87 28.88 -2.98
N CYS A 272 10.08 28.23 -2.12
CA CYS A 272 10.46 26.92 -1.57
C CYS A 272 10.57 25.88 -2.71
N PRO A 273 11.64 25.05 -2.78
CA PRO A 273 11.75 23.99 -3.80
C PRO A 273 10.67 22.90 -3.70
N GLY A 274 9.99 22.82 -2.57
CA GLY A 274 8.92 21.86 -2.32
C GLY A 274 9.39 20.59 -1.61
N VAL A 275 8.44 19.96 -0.94
CA VAL A 275 8.59 18.68 -0.25
C VAL A 275 7.44 17.80 -0.67
N PHE A 276 7.75 16.66 -1.28
CA PHE A 276 6.77 15.69 -1.73
C PHE A 276 7.12 14.31 -1.25
N SER A 277 6.11 13.51 -0.92
CA SER A 277 6.29 12.07 -0.77
C SER A 277 5.81 11.33 -2.01
N VAL A 278 6.51 10.26 -2.36
CA VAL A 278 6.27 9.47 -3.56
C VAL A 278 6.19 8.00 -3.18
N ASP A 279 5.26 7.30 -3.80
CA ASP A 279 5.16 5.85 -3.73
C ASP A 279 4.70 5.30 -5.08
N CYS A 280 5.32 4.22 -5.53
CA CYS A 280 5.06 3.57 -6.80
C CYS A 280 4.65 2.12 -6.61
N GLU A 281 3.75 1.69 -7.48
CA GLU A 281 3.35 0.29 -7.58
C GLU A 281 3.86 -0.28 -8.90
N MET A 282 4.50 -1.44 -8.82
CA MET A 282 5.15 -2.10 -9.95
C MET A 282 4.48 -3.43 -10.30
N CYS A 283 4.62 -3.81 -11.56
CA CYS A 283 4.20 -5.10 -12.09
C CYS A 283 5.37 -5.85 -12.73
N TYR A 284 5.24 -7.17 -12.85
CA TYR A 284 6.20 -8.01 -13.54
C TYR A 284 5.84 -8.14 -15.01
N THR A 285 6.79 -7.83 -15.88
CA THR A 285 6.68 -7.92 -17.34
C THR A 285 7.73 -8.86 -17.92
N THR A 286 7.67 -9.08 -19.23
CA THR A 286 8.69 -9.87 -19.96
C THR A 286 10.10 -9.30 -19.90
N GLN A 287 10.27 -8.03 -19.49
CA GLN A 287 11.57 -7.38 -19.32
C GLN A 287 11.90 -7.09 -17.85
N GLY A 288 11.10 -7.58 -16.91
CA GLY A 288 11.32 -7.43 -15.47
C GLY A 288 10.30 -6.51 -14.81
N LEU A 289 10.71 -5.78 -13.77
CA LEU A 289 9.80 -4.88 -13.04
C LEU A 289 9.60 -3.59 -13.83
N GLU A 290 8.34 -3.19 -14.03
CA GLU A 290 7.95 -1.92 -14.63
C GLU A 290 6.89 -1.20 -13.79
N LEU A 291 6.92 0.13 -13.84
CA LEU A 291 5.96 1.00 -13.17
C LEU A 291 4.53 0.77 -13.69
N ALA A 292 3.58 0.71 -12.76
CA ALA A 292 2.16 0.53 -13.09
C ALA A 292 1.24 1.55 -12.39
N ARG A 293 1.66 2.19 -11.29
CA ARG A 293 1.00 3.37 -10.70
C ARG A 293 2.04 4.22 -9.97
N VAL A 294 1.85 5.53 -9.96
CA VAL A 294 2.63 6.47 -9.15
C VAL A 294 1.68 7.40 -8.41
N THR A 295 1.95 7.63 -7.12
CA THR A 295 1.26 8.61 -6.31
C THR A 295 2.26 9.59 -5.70
N VAL A 296 1.92 10.88 -5.73
CA VAL A 296 2.67 11.97 -5.12
C VAL A 296 1.76 12.73 -4.17
N VAL A 297 2.25 12.92 -2.95
CA VAL A 297 1.56 13.61 -1.86
C VAL A 297 2.38 14.81 -1.40
N ASN A 298 1.73 15.94 -1.13
CA ASN A 298 2.40 17.15 -0.63
C ASN A 298 2.58 17.13 0.90
N SER A 299 3.28 18.13 1.43
CA SER A 299 3.48 18.36 2.88
C SER A 299 2.17 18.45 3.68
N SER A 300 1.07 18.84 3.02
CA SER A 300 -0.27 18.92 3.60
C SER A 300 -1.05 17.60 3.57
N LEU A 301 -0.39 16.50 3.17
CA LEU A 301 -0.96 15.15 3.05
C LEU A 301 -2.07 15.05 1.99
N GLN A 302 -2.03 15.91 0.98
CA GLN A 302 -2.94 15.87 -0.16
C GLN A 302 -2.26 15.20 -1.34
N VAL A 303 -2.98 14.28 -1.98
CA VAL A 303 -2.57 13.69 -3.26
C VAL A 303 -2.62 14.78 -4.32
N ILE A 304 -1.46 15.08 -4.92
CA ILE A 304 -1.32 16.10 -5.98
C ILE A 304 -1.14 15.46 -7.36
N TYR A 305 -0.72 14.21 -7.40
CA TYR A 305 -0.60 13.43 -8.63
C TYR A 305 -0.82 11.96 -8.29
N ASP A 306 -1.73 11.30 -9.00
CA ASP A 306 -1.99 9.86 -8.89
C ASP A 306 -2.40 9.37 -10.26
N THR A 307 -1.63 8.44 -10.82
CA THR A 307 -1.82 8.00 -12.21
C THR A 307 -1.34 6.58 -12.38
N PHE A 308 -2.20 5.76 -13.00
CA PHE A 308 -1.79 4.46 -13.53
C PHE A 308 -0.88 4.65 -14.75
N VAL A 309 0.04 3.72 -14.94
CA VAL A 309 1.02 3.77 -16.02
C VAL A 309 0.88 2.52 -16.84
N LYS A 310 0.87 2.67 -18.17
CA LYS A 310 0.90 1.55 -19.09
C LYS A 310 2.35 1.07 -19.23
N PRO A 311 2.67 -0.18 -18.83
CA PRO A 311 3.99 -0.77 -19.04
C PRO A 311 4.30 -0.87 -20.53
N ASP A 312 5.57 -0.72 -20.89
CA ASP A 312 6.05 -0.81 -22.28
C ASP A 312 6.01 -2.27 -22.77
N ASN A 313 6.16 -3.22 -21.83
CA ASN A 313 6.26 -4.63 -22.11
C ASN A 313 5.02 -5.43 -21.67
N ASP A 314 4.87 -6.64 -22.21
CA ASP A 314 3.75 -7.52 -21.88
C ASP A 314 3.78 -7.88 -20.38
N VAL A 315 2.71 -7.54 -19.66
CA VAL A 315 2.56 -7.84 -18.24
C VAL A 315 2.34 -9.34 -18.04
N ILE A 316 3.17 -9.95 -17.20
CA ILE A 316 3.07 -11.34 -16.77
C ILE A 316 2.23 -11.43 -15.50
N ASP A 317 2.49 -10.56 -14.53
CA ASP A 317 1.80 -10.51 -13.24
C ASP A 317 1.70 -9.06 -12.72
N TYR A 318 0.47 -8.59 -12.49
CA TYR A 318 0.21 -7.27 -11.91
C TYR A 318 0.65 -7.14 -10.45
N ASN A 319 1.03 -8.26 -9.82
CA ASN A 319 1.47 -8.31 -8.43
C ASN A 319 0.40 -7.82 -7.44
N THR A 320 -0.89 -7.96 -7.79
CA THR A 320 -2.07 -7.33 -7.14
C THR A 320 -2.08 -7.48 -5.62
N ARG A 321 -1.62 -8.61 -5.07
CA ARG A 321 -1.53 -8.83 -3.62
C ARG A 321 -0.73 -7.74 -2.90
N PHE A 322 0.30 -7.23 -3.56
CA PHE A 322 1.16 -6.18 -3.05
C PHE A 322 0.82 -4.85 -3.69
N SER A 323 0.59 -4.81 -5.00
CA SER A 323 0.42 -3.54 -5.73
C SER A 323 -0.96 -2.90 -5.67
N GLY A 324 -2.01 -3.67 -5.33
CA GLY A 324 -3.38 -3.18 -5.49
C GLY A 324 -3.88 -3.13 -6.94
N ILE A 325 -3.01 -3.33 -7.93
CA ILE A 325 -3.29 -3.12 -9.34
C ILE A 325 -3.93 -4.35 -9.97
N ASN A 326 -4.97 -4.13 -10.78
CA ASN A 326 -5.57 -5.16 -11.62
C ASN A 326 -5.40 -4.86 -13.12
N GLU A 327 -5.71 -5.85 -13.96
CA GLU A 327 -5.57 -5.76 -15.42
C GLU A 327 -6.43 -4.65 -16.05
N ALA A 328 -7.60 -4.35 -15.48
CA ALA A 328 -8.49 -3.32 -15.99
C ALA A 328 -7.93 -1.90 -15.75
N ASP A 329 -7.25 -1.69 -14.61
CA ASP A 329 -6.63 -0.39 -14.28
C ASP A 329 -5.55 -0.03 -15.32
N VAL A 330 -4.71 -1.01 -15.69
CA VAL A 330 -3.63 -0.80 -16.65
C VAL A 330 -4.13 -0.74 -18.09
N LYS A 331 -5.07 -1.64 -18.48
CA LYS A 331 -5.65 -1.61 -19.84
C LYS A 331 -6.49 -0.38 -20.13
N GLY A 332 -7.11 0.20 -19.10
CA GLY A 332 -7.90 1.43 -19.21
C GLY A 332 -7.04 2.68 -19.36
N THR A 333 -5.73 2.59 -19.11
CA THR A 333 -4.84 3.74 -19.05
C THR A 333 -4.01 3.90 -20.32
N SER A 334 -3.78 5.15 -20.71
CA SER A 334 -2.96 5.51 -21.88
C SER A 334 -1.63 6.20 -21.51
N SER A 335 -1.47 6.62 -20.26
CA SER A 335 -0.26 7.30 -19.77
C SER A 335 0.96 6.39 -19.84
N SER A 336 1.99 6.86 -20.53
CA SER A 336 3.29 6.21 -20.61
C SER A 336 4.21 6.67 -19.48
N ILE A 337 5.33 5.96 -19.31
CA ILE A 337 6.39 6.39 -18.38
C ILE A 337 6.94 7.78 -18.73
N ARG A 338 6.96 8.15 -20.02
CA ARG A 338 7.45 9.47 -20.45
C ARG A 338 6.50 10.58 -20.03
N ASP A 339 5.19 10.37 -20.16
CA ASP A 339 4.18 11.36 -19.74
C ASP A 339 4.29 11.61 -18.23
N VAL A 340 4.52 10.54 -17.46
CA VAL A 340 4.77 10.63 -16.02
C VAL A 340 6.05 11.39 -15.72
N GLN A 341 7.15 11.07 -16.40
CA GLN A 341 8.43 11.79 -16.24
C GLN A 341 8.29 13.28 -16.55
N GLU A 342 7.66 13.64 -17.67
CA GLU A 342 7.41 15.03 -18.05
C GLU A 342 6.56 15.76 -17.00
N THR A 343 5.51 15.09 -16.50
CA THR A 343 4.65 15.64 -15.46
C THR A 343 5.41 15.86 -14.16
N LEU A 344 6.19 14.89 -13.70
CA LEU A 344 7.01 15.02 -12.49
C LEU A 344 8.05 16.14 -12.65
N LEU A 345 8.77 16.20 -13.78
CA LEU A 345 9.77 17.25 -14.04
C LEU A 345 9.17 18.66 -14.12
N SER A 346 7.86 18.80 -14.31
CA SER A 346 7.19 20.11 -14.31
C SER A 346 7.10 20.76 -12.92
N PHE A 347 7.18 19.96 -11.84
CA PHE A 347 7.07 20.46 -10.46
C PHE A 347 8.12 19.89 -9.49
N VAL A 348 8.91 18.90 -9.91
CA VAL A 348 10.04 18.33 -9.16
C VAL A 348 11.35 18.81 -9.79
N SER A 349 12.05 19.65 -9.03
CA SER A 349 13.39 20.14 -9.37
C SER A 349 14.49 19.35 -8.68
N ALA A 350 15.75 19.61 -9.03
CA ALA A 350 16.90 18.99 -8.38
C ALA A 350 16.94 19.28 -6.87
N GLU A 351 16.44 20.44 -6.43
CA GLU A 351 16.42 20.84 -5.01
C GLU A 351 15.14 20.41 -4.27
N THR A 352 14.11 19.92 -4.97
CA THR A 352 12.87 19.44 -4.35
C THR A 352 13.19 18.22 -3.49
N ILE A 353 12.69 18.16 -2.24
CA ILE A 353 12.90 16.98 -1.39
C ILE A 353 11.86 15.91 -1.72
N LEU A 354 12.32 14.71 -2.11
CA LEU A 354 11.47 13.53 -2.26
C LEU A 354 11.57 12.62 -1.03
N ILE A 355 10.42 12.28 -0.46
CA ILE A 355 10.28 11.41 0.72
C ILE A 355 9.63 10.08 0.32
N GLY A 356 10.11 8.97 0.83
CA GLY A 356 9.39 7.69 0.72
C GLY A 356 10.01 6.59 1.56
N TYR A 357 9.68 5.34 1.25
CA TYR A 357 10.20 4.17 1.95
C TYR A 357 10.88 3.23 0.95
N GLY A 358 12.21 3.12 1.00
CA GLY A 358 12.95 2.34 0.01
C GLY A 358 12.84 2.94 -1.39
N LEU A 359 13.05 4.25 -1.48
CA LEU A 359 12.77 5.05 -2.68
C LEU A 359 13.71 4.68 -3.85
N GLU A 360 14.76 3.88 -3.62
CA GLU A 360 15.61 3.38 -4.70
C GLU A 360 14.82 2.59 -5.74
N SER A 361 13.83 1.81 -5.28
CA SER A 361 12.99 0.99 -6.14
C SER A 361 12.04 1.87 -6.95
N ASP A 362 11.42 2.86 -6.32
CA ASP A 362 10.54 3.84 -6.96
C ASP A 362 11.29 4.65 -8.02
N LEU A 363 12.46 5.20 -7.68
CA LEU A 363 13.26 5.99 -8.63
C LEU A 363 13.78 5.16 -9.81
N CYS A 364 14.09 3.88 -9.59
CA CYS A 364 14.41 2.97 -10.69
C CYS A 364 13.20 2.73 -11.59
N ALA A 365 12.01 2.49 -11.02
CA ALA A 365 10.78 2.26 -11.80
C ALA A 365 10.33 3.52 -12.56
N LEU A 366 10.46 4.70 -11.94
CA LEU A 366 10.23 6.01 -12.55
C LEU A 366 11.29 6.38 -13.59
N LYS A 367 12.42 5.67 -13.61
CA LYS A 367 13.61 6.01 -14.39
C LYS A 367 13.99 7.48 -14.16
N LEU A 368 14.08 7.89 -12.90
CA LEU A 368 14.33 9.27 -12.48
C LEU A 368 15.63 9.36 -11.68
N LEU A 369 16.55 10.21 -12.13
CA LEU A 369 17.79 10.54 -11.42
C LEU A 369 17.55 11.78 -10.56
N HIS A 370 17.52 11.56 -9.26
CA HIS A 370 17.25 12.59 -8.27
C HIS A 370 18.03 12.35 -6.98
N GLY A 371 18.77 13.36 -6.51
CA GLY A 371 19.69 13.24 -5.38
C GLY A 371 19.14 13.77 -4.05
N THR A 372 18.10 14.59 -4.06
CA THR A 372 17.57 15.25 -2.86
C THR A 372 16.50 14.36 -2.19
N VAL A 373 16.95 13.21 -1.71
CA VAL A 373 16.08 12.14 -1.18
C VAL A 373 16.14 12.08 0.34
N VAL A 374 14.98 11.85 0.96
CA VAL A 374 14.82 11.49 2.37
C VAL A 374 14.10 10.14 2.45
N ASP A 375 14.82 9.09 2.80
CA ASP A 375 14.28 7.73 2.88
C ASP A 375 13.92 7.37 4.33
N THR A 376 12.66 7.06 4.58
CA THR A 376 12.16 6.65 5.89
C THR A 376 12.76 5.31 6.35
N SER A 377 13.11 4.41 5.44
CA SER A 377 13.78 3.14 5.78
C SER A 377 15.20 3.35 6.33
N VAL A 378 15.84 4.49 5.99
CA VAL A 378 17.16 4.90 6.49
C VAL A 378 17.01 5.82 7.70
N SER A 379 16.04 6.73 7.67
CA SER A 379 15.80 7.72 8.74
C SER A 379 15.31 7.09 10.06
N PHE A 380 14.80 5.87 10.00
CA PHE A 380 14.35 5.06 11.13
C PHE A 380 15.09 3.71 11.17
N PRO A 381 16.38 3.70 11.58
CA PRO A 381 17.20 2.50 11.55
C PRO A 381 16.70 1.43 12.52
N HIS A 382 16.82 0.17 12.13
CA HIS A 382 16.52 -0.95 13.00
C HIS A 382 17.54 -1.02 14.16
N ARG A 383 17.09 -1.43 15.35
CA ARG A 383 17.95 -1.51 16.57
C ARG A 383 19.15 -2.45 16.42
N LEU A 384 19.03 -3.48 15.58
CA LEU A 384 20.09 -4.43 15.27
C LEU A 384 21.03 -3.98 14.14
N GLY A 385 20.78 -2.81 13.54
CA GLY A 385 21.52 -2.35 12.36
C GLY A 385 21.23 -3.16 11.10
N LEU A 386 21.94 -2.82 10.03
CA LEU A 386 21.88 -3.54 8.75
C LEU A 386 22.33 -5.00 8.92
N PRO A 387 21.77 -5.95 8.14
CA PRO A 387 20.82 -5.77 7.04
C PRO A 387 19.34 -5.68 7.48
N HIS A 388 19.05 -5.65 8.78
CA HIS A 388 17.69 -5.57 9.28
C HIS A 388 17.12 -4.16 9.04
N LYS A 389 16.00 -4.07 8.33
CA LYS A 389 15.21 -2.84 8.14
C LYS A 389 13.82 -3.01 8.76
N MET A 390 13.29 -1.96 9.38
CA MET A 390 11.90 -1.92 9.85
C MET A 390 10.98 -1.75 8.64
N THR A 391 9.91 -2.55 8.53
CA THR A 391 8.91 -2.36 7.47
C THR A 391 8.14 -1.06 7.67
N LEU A 392 7.63 -0.44 6.60
CA LEU A 392 6.78 0.76 6.70
C LEU A 392 5.60 0.53 7.66
N HIS A 393 4.92 -0.61 7.54
CA HIS A 393 3.88 -1.05 8.47
C HIS A 393 4.34 -1.02 9.94
N ASN A 394 5.55 -1.51 10.25
CA ASN A 394 6.05 -1.47 11.64
C ASN A 394 6.41 -0.05 12.08
N LEU A 395 6.96 0.78 11.19
CA LEU A 395 7.24 2.18 11.49
C LEU A 395 5.96 2.94 11.84
N THR A 396 4.91 2.82 11.03
CA THR A 396 3.64 3.50 11.33
C THR A 396 2.99 2.97 12.61
N ALA A 397 3.08 1.67 12.87
CA ALA A 397 2.53 1.08 14.10
C ALA A 397 3.28 1.58 15.36
N ASP A 398 4.60 1.69 15.29
CA ASP A 398 5.44 2.07 16.43
C ASP A 398 5.39 3.57 16.70
N TYR A 399 5.50 4.39 15.66
CA TYR A 399 5.65 5.85 15.77
C TYR A 399 4.32 6.59 15.66
N LEU A 400 3.46 6.20 14.71
CA LEU A 400 2.17 6.87 14.45
C LEU A 400 0.98 6.20 15.14
N ARG A 401 1.19 5.01 15.74
CA ARG A 401 0.13 4.17 16.33
C ARG A 401 -0.99 3.84 15.34
N ARG A 402 -0.62 3.70 14.06
CA ARG A 402 -1.53 3.40 12.94
C ARG A 402 -1.08 2.15 12.21
N ILE A 403 -2.04 1.27 11.93
CA ILE A 403 -1.86 0.12 11.05
C ILE A 403 -2.27 0.55 9.64
N ILE A 404 -1.42 0.27 8.66
CA ILE A 404 -1.64 0.51 7.22
C ILE A 404 -1.62 -0.83 6.47
N GLN A 405 -1.93 -0.85 5.17
CA GLN A 405 -1.79 -2.03 4.31
C GLN A 405 -2.68 -3.22 4.74
N GLU A 406 -3.82 -2.97 5.42
CA GLU A 406 -4.77 -4.03 5.82
C GLU A 406 -5.70 -4.49 4.69
N SER A 407 -5.65 -3.80 3.54
CA SER A 407 -6.52 -4.10 2.42
C SER A 407 -6.21 -5.47 1.82
N VAL A 408 -7.24 -6.28 1.63
CA VAL A 408 -7.14 -7.56 0.92
C VAL A 408 -6.89 -7.33 -0.58
N GLY A 409 -7.16 -6.13 -1.07
CA GLY A 409 -6.99 -5.75 -2.47
C GLY A 409 -5.54 -5.54 -2.89
N GLY A 410 -4.60 -5.41 -1.94
CA GLY A 410 -3.24 -4.95 -2.15
C GLY A 410 -2.97 -3.64 -1.42
N HIS A 411 -1.75 -3.11 -1.54
CA HIS A 411 -1.39 -1.83 -0.94
C HIS A 411 -2.05 -0.67 -1.69
N ASP A 412 -2.06 0.49 -1.04
CA ASP A 412 -2.52 1.73 -1.65
C ASP A 412 -1.39 2.76 -1.56
N SER A 413 -0.75 3.03 -2.70
CA SER A 413 0.31 4.03 -2.80
C SER A 413 -0.01 5.40 -2.18
N ALA A 414 -1.28 5.83 -2.15
CA ALA A 414 -1.66 7.06 -1.47
C ALA A 414 -1.55 6.96 0.06
N GLU A 415 -1.92 5.82 0.65
CA GLU A 415 -1.75 5.52 2.07
C GLU A 415 -0.27 5.45 2.44
N ASP A 416 0.54 4.78 1.60
CA ASP A 416 1.96 4.55 1.84
C ASP A 416 2.79 5.85 1.68
N ALA A 417 2.54 6.66 0.64
CA ALA A 417 3.16 7.97 0.46
C ALA A 417 2.79 8.94 1.60
N ALA A 418 1.52 8.99 2.01
CA ALA A 418 1.08 9.83 3.13
C ALA A 418 1.73 9.39 4.46
N ALA A 419 1.82 8.08 4.70
CA ALA A 419 2.49 7.52 5.87
C ALA A 419 3.97 7.94 5.96
N CYS A 420 4.68 7.94 4.83
CA CYS A 420 6.07 8.38 4.78
C CYS A 420 6.23 9.86 5.14
N MET A 421 5.36 10.73 4.61
CA MET A 421 5.33 12.15 4.95
C MET A 421 5.05 12.36 6.45
N GLU A 422 4.04 11.67 7.00
CA GLU A 422 3.69 11.77 8.42
C GLU A 422 4.82 11.29 9.35
N LEU A 423 5.53 10.22 8.98
CA LEU A 423 6.70 9.75 9.73
C LEU A 423 7.79 10.83 9.78
N MET A 424 8.09 11.49 8.66
CA MET A 424 9.09 12.55 8.65
C MET A 424 8.63 13.81 9.40
N LEU A 425 7.36 14.20 9.29
CA LEU A 425 6.78 15.28 10.10
C LEU A 425 6.89 14.98 11.60
N TRP A 426 6.62 13.73 12.00
CA TRP A 426 6.80 13.27 13.37
C TRP A 426 8.27 13.38 13.81
N LYS A 427 9.20 12.90 12.97
CA LYS A 427 10.64 12.92 13.27
C LYS A 427 11.18 14.33 13.47
N VAL A 428 10.89 15.24 12.55
CA VAL A 428 11.30 16.65 12.62
C VAL A 428 10.77 17.31 13.91
N LYS A 429 9.53 16.99 14.30
CA LYS A 429 8.94 17.51 15.54
C LYS A 429 9.68 16.99 16.78
N GLU A 430 10.05 15.72 16.82
CA GLU A 430 10.81 15.16 17.95
C GLU A 430 12.24 15.71 18.01
N ASP A 431 12.93 15.83 16.87
CA ASP A 431 14.28 16.38 16.80
C ASP A 431 14.31 17.85 17.24
N GLY A 432 13.27 18.63 16.88
CA GLY A 432 13.09 20.00 17.34
C GLY A 432 12.87 20.16 18.86
N LYS A 433 12.35 19.12 19.55
CA LYS A 433 12.29 19.13 21.02
C LYS A 433 13.66 18.91 21.63
N THR A 434 14.45 18.01 21.06
CA THR A 434 15.78 17.66 21.57
C THR A 434 16.76 18.82 21.49
N LYS A 435 16.70 19.63 20.41
CA LYS A 435 17.55 20.81 20.22
C LYS A 435 17.25 22.01 21.14
N ARG A 436 16.16 21.97 21.92
CA ARG A 436 15.74 23.05 22.83
C ARG A 436 16.27 22.91 24.26
N TRP A 437 17.02 21.84 24.53
CA TRP A 437 17.71 21.57 25.79
C TRP A 437 19.22 21.69 25.58
#